data_AF-A0A952P4K5-F1
#
_entry.id   AF-A0A952P4K5-F1
#
_cell.length_a   1.000
_cell.length_b   1.000
_cell.length_c   1.000
_cell.angle_alpha   90.00
_cell.angle_beta   90.00
_cell.angle_gamma   90.00
#
_symmetry.space_group_name_H-M   'P 1'
#
loop_
_entity.id
_entity.type
_entity.pdbx_description
1 polymer ?
#
loop_
_entity_poly.entity_id
_entity_poly.type
_entity_poly.pdbx_seq_one_letter_code
_entity_poly.pdbx_strand_id
1 'polypeptide(L)'
;EAILFSPKGEILSVSDATYGKAILVQRGAYRPPTATHVDVMQKGLKQMASVVDKKTEILPMMEIMVPLTGKTKDFADLGHRIDAINACGYYALISNQSLYYQLKHFMRKYTQLPMTFILGASKLEKLFDPKHYSDLEGGVLEGLGKLLDSETKIAVYPHKTEKICLTAKMYRPASPLDKIYDYFLQKVQIQDIAGCDETSVYHHSDDVRKMIEKKEKGWDKMIPTAVVDLIKKRKLWGA
;
A
#
# COMPACT_ATOMS: atom_id res chain seq x y z
N GLU A 1 7.00 -5.61 14.47
CA GLU A 1 5.70 -5.82 15.10
C GLU A 1 4.61 -5.32 14.18
N ALA A 2 3.41 -5.88 14.29
CA ALA A 2 2.25 -5.35 13.60
C ALA A 2 0.97 -5.66 14.38
N ILE A 3 -0.03 -4.80 14.21
CA ILE A 3 -1.38 -4.96 14.75
C ILE A 3 -2.35 -4.90 13.56
N LEU A 4 -3.33 -5.79 13.53
CA LEU A 4 -4.33 -5.85 12.47
C LEU A 4 -5.71 -5.52 13.04
N PHE A 5 -6.45 -4.65 12.35
CA PHE A 5 -7.82 -4.32 12.67
C PHE A 5 -8.75 -4.85 11.58
N SER A 6 -9.81 -5.56 11.98
CA SER A 6 -10.86 -6.04 11.08
C SER A 6 -11.66 -4.86 10.53
N PRO A 7 -12.39 -5.03 9.40
CA PRO A 7 -13.33 -4.02 8.91
C PRO A 7 -14.41 -3.59 9.92
N LYS A 8 -14.62 -4.36 11.00
CA LYS A 8 -15.52 -4.04 12.10
C LYS A 8 -14.86 -3.25 13.24
N GLY A 9 -13.56 -2.96 13.14
CA GLY A 9 -12.76 -2.28 14.16
C GLY A 9 -12.22 -3.19 15.26
N GLU A 10 -12.32 -4.52 15.10
CA GLU A 10 -11.82 -5.48 16.10
C GLU A 10 -10.33 -5.72 15.91
N ILE A 11 -9.58 -5.82 17.01
CA ILE A 11 -8.17 -6.21 16.97
C ILE A 11 -8.08 -7.71 16.70
N LEU A 12 -7.31 -8.08 15.68
CA LEU A 12 -7.09 -9.47 15.27
C LEU A 12 -5.64 -9.88 15.49
N SER A 13 -5.44 -11.17 15.78
CA SER A 13 -4.14 -11.79 15.66
C SER A 13 -3.73 -11.84 14.19
N VAL A 14 -2.54 -11.31 13.86
CA VAL A 14 -2.01 -11.36 12.49
C VAL A 14 -1.82 -12.81 12.03
N SER A 15 -1.39 -13.70 12.93
CA SER A 15 -1.21 -15.12 12.60
C SER A 15 -2.51 -15.74 12.10
N ASP A 16 -3.58 -15.55 12.87
CA ASP A 16 -4.84 -16.24 12.65
C ASP A 16 -5.56 -15.67 11.43
N ALA A 17 -5.50 -14.34 11.27
CA ALA A 17 -6.10 -13.69 10.12
C ALA A 17 -5.43 -14.09 8.80
N THR A 18 -4.10 -14.25 8.79
CA THR A 18 -3.32 -14.52 7.57
C THR A 18 -3.13 -16.00 7.26
N TYR A 19 -3.39 -16.89 8.22
CA TYR A 19 -3.21 -18.32 8.05
C TYR A 19 -4.05 -18.86 6.87
N GLY A 20 -3.38 -19.57 5.95
CA GLY A 20 -4.05 -20.16 4.78
C GLY A 20 -4.56 -19.14 3.76
N LYS A 21 -4.18 -17.86 3.87
CA LYS A 21 -4.58 -16.79 2.93
C LYS A 21 -3.40 -16.24 2.16
N ALA A 22 -3.65 -15.91 0.90
CA ALA A 22 -2.77 -15.07 0.12
C ALA A 22 -2.94 -13.62 0.56
N ILE A 23 -1.88 -12.80 0.48
CA ILE A 23 -1.88 -11.45 1.06
C ILE A 23 -1.75 -10.39 -0.03
N LEU A 24 -2.62 -9.39 0.01
CA LEU A 24 -2.49 -8.16 -0.77
C LEU A 24 -2.35 -6.98 0.18
N VAL A 25 -1.23 -6.25 0.11
CA VAL A 25 -0.99 -5.08 0.96
C VAL A 25 -0.83 -3.83 0.14
N GLN A 26 -1.62 -2.81 0.44
CA GLN A 26 -1.40 -1.44 -0.03
C GLN A 26 -0.86 -0.60 1.11
N ARG A 27 0.28 0.05 0.94
CA ARG A 27 0.86 0.96 1.95
C ARG A 27 0.47 2.40 1.68
N GLY A 28 -0.03 3.10 2.69
CA GLY A 28 -0.55 4.45 2.53
C GLY A 28 -0.60 5.29 3.79
N ALA A 29 -0.78 6.60 3.59
CA ALA A 29 -1.03 7.53 4.68
C ALA A 29 -2.50 7.47 5.14
N TYR A 30 -3.47 7.29 4.25
CA TYR A 30 -4.88 7.09 4.62
C TYR A 30 -5.44 8.17 5.57
N ARG A 31 -5.07 9.44 5.34
CA ARG A 31 -5.43 10.58 6.19
C ARG A 31 -6.21 11.63 5.37
N PRO A 32 -7.42 11.35 4.86
CA PRO A 32 -8.17 10.08 4.87
C PRO A 32 -7.85 9.16 3.67
N PRO A 33 -8.34 7.89 3.65
CA PRO A 33 -8.40 7.09 2.42
C PRO A 33 -9.18 7.84 1.32
N THR A 34 -8.69 7.76 0.10
CA THR A 34 -9.29 8.41 -1.08
C THR A 34 -9.91 7.39 -2.01
N ALA A 35 -10.75 7.85 -2.96
CA ALA A 35 -11.32 6.99 -4.00
C ALA A 35 -10.22 6.27 -4.80
N THR A 36 -9.09 6.95 -5.03
CA THR A 36 -7.90 6.34 -5.67
C THR A 36 -7.39 5.14 -4.87
N HIS A 37 -7.30 5.22 -3.55
CA HIS A 37 -6.83 4.09 -2.75
C HIS A 37 -7.71 2.85 -2.92
N VAL A 38 -9.03 3.04 -2.92
CA VAL A 38 -10.01 1.95 -3.09
C VAL A 38 -9.94 1.36 -4.50
N ASP A 39 -9.87 2.20 -5.55
CA ASP A 39 -9.72 1.76 -6.94
C ASP A 39 -8.45 0.91 -7.13
N VAL A 40 -7.31 1.38 -6.58
CA VAL A 40 -6.05 0.65 -6.65
C VAL A 40 -6.17 -0.72 -5.97
N MET A 41 -6.77 -0.76 -4.78
CA MET A 41 -6.97 -2.02 -4.03
C MET A 41 -7.83 -3.01 -4.82
N GLN A 42 -8.93 -2.54 -5.42
CA GLN A 42 -9.82 -3.38 -6.23
C GLN A 42 -9.14 -3.94 -7.47
N LYS A 43 -8.33 -3.14 -8.16
CA LYS A 43 -7.56 -3.60 -9.32
C LYS A 43 -6.48 -4.60 -8.92
N GLY A 44 -5.79 -4.35 -7.81
CA GLY A 44 -4.82 -5.29 -7.23
C GLY A 44 -5.47 -6.63 -6.87
N LEU A 45 -6.67 -6.61 -6.27
CA LEU A 45 -7.44 -7.82 -5.98
C LEU A 45 -7.78 -8.59 -7.26
N LYS A 46 -8.26 -7.89 -8.30
CA LYS A 46 -8.58 -8.51 -9.59
C LYS A 46 -7.37 -9.16 -10.25
N GLN A 47 -6.22 -8.48 -10.23
CA GLN A 47 -4.96 -9.01 -10.76
C GLN A 47 -4.44 -10.20 -9.95
N MET A 48 -4.56 -10.15 -8.62
CA MET A 48 -4.11 -11.25 -7.76
C MET A 48 -5.01 -12.47 -7.90
N ALA A 49 -6.33 -12.27 -8.01
CA ALA A 49 -7.32 -13.33 -8.20
C ALA A 49 -7.14 -14.11 -9.51
N SER A 50 -6.49 -13.54 -10.53
CA SER A 50 -6.22 -14.25 -11.78
C SER A 50 -4.99 -15.16 -11.72
N VAL A 51 -4.14 -15.02 -10.70
CA VAL A 51 -2.88 -15.77 -10.57
C VAL A 51 -2.86 -16.73 -9.38
N VAL A 52 -3.70 -16.52 -8.36
CA VAL A 52 -3.83 -17.45 -7.23
C VAL A 52 -4.88 -18.52 -7.52
N ASP A 53 -4.74 -19.67 -6.87
CA ASP A 53 -5.75 -20.73 -6.94
C ASP A 53 -7.14 -20.21 -6.54
N LYS A 54 -8.19 -20.60 -7.27
CA LYS A 54 -9.56 -20.12 -7.03
C LYS A 54 -10.11 -20.42 -5.63
N LYS A 55 -9.54 -21.41 -4.95
CA LYS A 55 -9.91 -21.79 -3.57
C LYS A 55 -9.15 -21.00 -2.51
N THR A 56 -8.08 -20.32 -2.90
CA THR A 56 -7.24 -19.55 -1.99
C THR A 56 -7.88 -18.20 -1.74
N GLU A 57 -8.21 -17.94 -0.48
CA GLU A 57 -8.72 -16.64 -0.06
C GLU A 57 -7.60 -15.60 -0.12
N ILE A 58 -7.92 -14.39 -0.60
CA ILE A 58 -7.02 -13.24 -0.61
C ILE A 58 -7.44 -12.31 0.52
N LEU A 59 -6.49 -11.92 1.36
CA LEU A 59 -6.69 -10.97 2.45
C LEU A 59 -6.14 -9.58 2.05
N PRO A 60 -7.00 -8.63 1.63
CA PRO A 60 -6.58 -7.27 1.33
C PRO A 60 -6.41 -6.44 2.60
N MET A 61 -5.25 -5.80 2.72
CA MET A 61 -4.89 -4.94 3.85
C MET A 61 -4.42 -3.57 3.37
N MET A 62 -4.88 -2.53 4.05
CA MET A 62 -4.33 -1.18 3.95
C MET A 62 -3.37 -0.97 5.11
N GLU A 63 -2.09 -0.82 4.80
CA GLU A 63 -1.01 -0.72 5.77
C GLU A 63 -0.60 0.73 6.04
N ILE A 64 -0.58 1.06 7.32
CA ILE A 64 0.01 2.28 7.86
C ILE A 64 1.34 1.91 8.51
N MET A 65 2.43 2.35 7.89
CA MET A 65 3.76 2.24 8.48
C MET A 65 3.97 3.33 9.55
N VAL A 66 4.31 2.93 10.76
CA VAL A 66 4.60 3.79 11.91
C VAL A 66 6.06 3.56 12.33
N PRO A 67 6.96 4.54 12.14
CA PRO A 67 8.37 4.36 12.47
C PRO A 67 8.59 4.28 13.99
N LEU A 68 9.44 3.35 14.44
CA LEU A 68 9.82 3.18 15.85
C LEU A 68 10.47 4.43 16.46
N THR A 69 11.21 5.19 15.65
CA THR A 69 11.99 6.36 16.07
C THR A 69 11.16 7.62 16.18
N GLY A 70 9.91 7.60 15.72
CA GLY A 70 9.00 8.72 15.79
C GLY A 70 8.08 8.57 16.98
N LYS A 71 8.08 9.56 17.90
CA LYS A 71 6.89 9.84 18.69
C LYS A 71 5.75 9.99 17.69
N THR A 72 4.89 8.98 17.56
CA THR A 72 3.59 9.17 16.91
C THR A 72 2.82 10.04 17.89
N LYS A 73 3.04 11.35 17.82
CA LYS A 73 2.53 12.30 18.82
C LYS A 73 1.01 12.39 18.78
N ASP A 74 0.38 11.85 17.74
CA ASP A 74 -1.04 11.94 17.48
C ASP A 74 -1.66 10.55 17.29
N PHE A 75 -1.81 9.82 18.39
CA PHE A 75 -2.54 8.54 18.41
C PHE A 75 -4.01 8.71 18.04
N ALA A 76 -4.59 9.89 18.28
CA ALA A 76 -5.96 10.20 17.88
C ALA A 76 -6.08 10.19 16.34
N ASP A 77 -5.16 10.82 15.64
CA ASP A 77 -5.10 10.76 14.18
C ASP A 77 -4.91 9.35 13.65
N LEU A 78 -4.06 8.53 14.28
CA LEU A 78 -3.91 7.13 13.90
C LEU A 78 -5.24 6.36 14.02
N GLY A 79 -5.97 6.56 15.12
CA GLY A 79 -7.31 5.99 15.32
C GLY A 79 -8.29 6.42 14.22
N HIS A 80 -8.32 7.71 13.87
CA HIS A 80 -9.18 8.21 12.79
C HIS A 80 -8.88 7.58 11.43
N ARG A 81 -7.59 7.33 11.15
CA ARG A 81 -7.14 6.69 9.92
C ARG A 81 -7.55 5.21 9.88
N ILE A 82 -7.43 4.50 11.00
CA ILE A 82 -7.89 3.11 11.14
C ILE A 82 -9.41 3.04 10.91
N ASP A 83 -10.17 3.88 11.61
CA ASP A 83 -11.63 3.93 11.48
C ASP A 83 -12.08 4.24 10.05
N ALA A 84 -11.36 5.14 9.36
CA ALA A 84 -11.64 5.46 7.97
C ALA A 84 -11.31 4.31 7.00
N ILE A 85 -10.22 3.56 7.23
CA ILE A 85 -9.92 2.33 6.46
C ILE A 85 -11.00 1.28 6.68
N ASN A 86 -11.42 1.07 7.93
CA ASN A 86 -12.45 0.10 8.27
C ASN A 86 -13.81 0.49 7.68
N ALA A 87 -14.15 1.79 7.63
CA ALA A 87 -15.33 2.30 6.95
C ALA A 87 -15.33 2.00 5.43
N CYS A 88 -14.16 1.84 4.81
CA CYS A 88 -14.04 1.37 3.43
C CYS A 88 -14.22 -0.15 3.26
N GLY A 89 -14.37 -0.90 4.36
CA GLY A 89 -14.50 -2.35 4.34
C GLY A 89 -13.18 -3.13 4.31
N TYR A 90 -12.03 -2.46 4.53
CA TYR A 90 -10.71 -3.11 4.48
C TYR A 90 -10.11 -3.32 5.87
N TYR A 91 -9.19 -4.28 5.95
CA TYR A 91 -8.37 -4.48 7.13
C TYR A 91 -7.32 -3.37 7.23
N ALA A 92 -7.14 -2.80 8.42
CA ALA A 92 -6.07 -1.84 8.68
C ALA A 92 -4.90 -2.54 9.35
N LEU A 93 -3.75 -2.57 8.68
CA LEU A 93 -2.51 -3.13 9.23
C LEU A 93 -1.64 -1.98 9.73
N ILE A 94 -1.32 -1.96 11.01
CA ILE A 94 -0.37 -1.01 11.58
C ILE A 94 0.95 -1.76 11.76
N SER A 95 2.00 -1.33 11.07
CA SER A 95 3.31 -2.00 11.13
C SER A 95 4.43 -1.01 11.37
N ASN A 96 5.53 -1.46 11.96
CA ASN A 96 6.75 -0.67 12.09
C ASN A 96 7.84 -1.06 11.08
N GLN A 97 7.44 -1.70 9.97
CA GLN A 97 8.34 -2.25 8.97
C GLN A 97 8.57 -1.20 7.88
N SER A 98 9.66 -0.44 7.96
CA SER A 98 9.92 0.67 7.03
C SER A 98 10.09 0.19 5.59
N LEU A 99 10.67 -0.99 5.39
CA LEU A 99 10.95 -1.57 4.08
C LEU A 99 10.06 -2.78 3.78
N TYR A 100 9.69 -2.95 2.51
CA TYR A 100 8.79 -4.04 2.11
C TYR A 100 9.39 -5.42 2.37
N TYR A 101 10.71 -5.60 2.25
CA TYR A 101 11.34 -6.89 2.55
C TYR A 101 11.19 -7.26 4.02
N GLN A 102 11.19 -6.26 4.92
CA GLN A 102 11.01 -6.47 6.36
C GLN A 102 9.56 -6.86 6.65
N LEU A 103 8.60 -6.17 6.01
CA LEU A 103 7.18 -6.51 6.10
C LEU A 103 6.89 -7.91 5.56
N LYS A 104 7.47 -8.26 4.41
CA LYS A 104 7.40 -9.61 3.86
C LYS A 104 7.96 -10.63 4.85
N HIS A 105 9.17 -10.40 5.37
CA HIS A 105 9.81 -11.32 6.31
C HIS A 105 8.96 -11.52 7.57
N PHE A 106 8.33 -10.46 8.08
CA PHE A 106 7.37 -10.55 9.17
C PHE A 106 6.15 -11.43 8.80
N MET A 107 5.52 -11.19 7.65
CA MET A 107 4.34 -11.95 7.20
C MET A 107 4.64 -13.41 6.86
N ARG A 108 5.85 -13.71 6.35
CA ARG A 108 6.31 -15.07 6.03
C ARG A 108 6.45 -15.97 7.27
N LYS A 109 6.36 -15.43 8.48
CA LYS A 109 6.23 -16.22 9.71
C LYS A 109 4.87 -16.90 9.84
N TYR A 110 3.84 -16.40 9.13
CA TYR A 110 2.45 -16.81 9.30
C TYR A 110 1.82 -17.40 8.02
N THR A 111 2.28 -17.01 6.83
CA THR A 111 1.80 -17.59 5.56
C THR A 111 2.91 -17.74 4.52
N GLN A 112 2.91 -18.88 3.84
CA GLN A 112 3.78 -19.18 2.68
C GLN A 112 3.10 -18.92 1.33
N LEU A 113 1.83 -18.50 1.33
CA LEU A 113 1.06 -18.28 0.11
C LEU A 113 1.47 -17.01 -0.63
N PRO A 114 1.05 -16.83 -1.90
CA PRO A 114 1.37 -15.66 -2.69
C PRO A 114 1.10 -14.34 -1.95
N MET A 115 2.00 -13.38 -2.14
CA MET A 115 1.95 -12.06 -1.53
C MET A 115 2.18 -10.99 -2.58
N THR A 116 1.37 -9.94 -2.56
CA THR A 116 1.52 -8.80 -3.46
C THR A 116 1.52 -7.51 -2.67
N PHE A 117 2.53 -6.67 -2.88
CA PHE A 117 2.55 -5.30 -2.37
C PHE A 117 2.20 -4.33 -3.49
N ILE A 118 1.26 -3.44 -3.21
CA ILE A 118 0.87 -2.38 -4.13
C ILE A 118 1.76 -1.16 -3.89
N LEU A 119 2.38 -0.67 -4.97
CA LEU A 119 3.24 0.51 -4.95
C LEU A 119 2.82 1.50 -6.05
N GLY A 120 2.74 2.80 -5.74
CA GLY A 120 2.58 3.81 -6.78
C GLY A 120 3.87 3.96 -7.59
N ALA A 121 3.78 4.12 -8.91
CA ALA A 121 4.95 4.24 -9.79
C ALA A 121 5.91 5.38 -9.37
N SER A 122 5.38 6.48 -8.84
CA SER A 122 6.18 7.60 -8.30
C SER A 122 7.02 7.25 -7.08
N LYS A 123 6.81 6.09 -6.46
CA LYS A 123 7.58 5.59 -5.32
C LYS A 123 8.56 4.48 -5.70
N LEU A 124 8.61 4.07 -6.97
CA LEU A 124 9.54 3.03 -7.41
C LEU A 124 10.98 3.42 -7.13
N GLU A 125 11.36 4.69 -7.34
CA GLU A 125 12.71 5.18 -7.04
C GLU A 125 13.15 4.88 -5.61
N LYS A 126 12.25 5.06 -4.64
CA LYS A 126 12.55 4.77 -3.23
C LYS A 126 12.81 3.30 -2.96
N LEU A 127 12.29 2.38 -3.78
CA LEU A 127 12.58 0.95 -3.63
C LEU A 127 14.05 0.64 -3.97
N PHE A 128 14.68 1.47 -4.82
CA PHE A 128 16.04 1.28 -5.33
C PHE A 128 17.07 2.25 -4.70
N ASP A 129 16.68 3.11 -3.77
CA ASP A 129 17.59 4.07 -3.11
C ASP A 129 18.56 3.33 -2.16
N PRO A 130 19.89 3.38 -2.40
CA PRO A 130 20.89 2.73 -1.55
C PRO A 130 20.87 3.18 -0.09
N LYS A 131 20.41 4.40 0.21
CA LYS A 131 20.35 4.94 1.58
C LYS A 131 19.43 4.13 2.49
N HIS A 132 18.49 3.39 1.92
CA HIS A 132 17.56 2.54 2.68
C HIS A 132 18.15 1.18 3.05
N TYR A 133 19.30 0.81 2.51
CA TYR A 133 19.89 -0.53 2.69
C TYR A 133 21.33 -0.46 3.22
N SER A 134 21.71 0.64 3.87
CA SER A 134 23.06 0.82 4.41
C SER A 134 23.37 -0.13 5.58
N ASP A 135 22.35 -0.76 6.16
CA ASP A 135 22.44 -1.78 7.19
C ASP A 135 22.59 -3.21 6.63
N LEU A 136 22.47 -3.40 5.31
CA LEU A 136 22.64 -4.69 4.65
C LEU A 136 24.01 -4.78 3.96
N GLU A 137 24.74 -5.86 4.17
CA GLU A 137 26.06 -6.08 3.55
C GLU A 137 25.99 -6.06 2.02
N GLY A 138 24.95 -6.68 1.43
CA GLY A 138 24.69 -6.68 -0.01
C GLY A 138 23.84 -5.49 -0.49
N GLY A 139 23.57 -4.50 0.37
CA GLY A 139 22.86 -3.27 0.04
C GLY A 139 21.51 -3.49 -0.65
N VAL A 140 21.24 -2.71 -1.70
CA VAL A 140 19.98 -2.76 -2.46
C VAL A 140 19.69 -4.15 -3.02
N LEU A 141 20.71 -4.86 -3.51
CA LEU A 141 20.53 -6.17 -4.12
C LEU A 141 20.07 -7.22 -3.10
N GLU A 142 20.66 -7.20 -1.91
CA GLU A 142 20.21 -8.06 -0.82
C GLU A 142 18.77 -7.75 -0.42
N GLY A 143 18.42 -6.47 -0.27
CA GLY A 143 17.07 -6.04 0.05
C GLY A 143 16.03 -6.48 -0.99
N LEU A 144 16.34 -6.31 -2.27
CA LEU A 144 15.48 -6.73 -3.37
C LEU A 144 15.37 -8.25 -3.47
N GLY A 145 16.47 -8.99 -3.31
CA GLY A 145 16.48 -10.46 -3.29
C GLY A 145 15.66 -11.03 -2.13
N LYS A 146 15.72 -10.39 -0.95
CA LYS A 146 14.86 -10.73 0.19
C LYS A 146 13.38 -10.43 -0.10
N LEU A 147 13.07 -9.40 -0.88
CA LEU A 147 11.70 -9.00 -1.21
C LEU A 147 11.07 -9.85 -2.33
N LEU A 148 11.72 -9.97 -3.48
CA LEU A 148 11.15 -10.50 -4.71
C LEU A 148 11.57 -11.96 -4.92
N ASP A 149 10.85 -12.88 -4.29
CA ASP A 149 10.93 -14.33 -4.57
C ASP A 149 9.79 -14.78 -5.50
N SER A 150 9.68 -16.08 -5.78
CA SER A 150 8.64 -16.63 -6.66
C SER A 150 7.21 -16.37 -6.17
N GLU A 151 7.02 -16.20 -4.86
CA GLU A 151 5.72 -16.04 -4.20
C GLU A 151 5.42 -14.59 -3.82
N THR A 152 6.28 -13.63 -4.22
CA THR A 152 6.13 -12.23 -3.83
C THR A 152 6.27 -11.29 -5.02
N LYS A 153 5.28 -10.42 -5.20
CA LYS A 153 5.24 -9.46 -6.30
C LYS A 153 5.06 -8.03 -5.80
N ILE A 154 5.56 -7.08 -6.58
CA ILE A 154 5.19 -5.67 -6.51
C ILE A 154 4.25 -5.38 -7.68
N ALA A 155 3.04 -4.97 -7.34
CA ALA A 155 2.06 -4.54 -8.30
C ALA A 155 2.06 -2.99 -8.31
N VAL A 156 2.37 -2.42 -9.47
CA VAL A 156 2.63 -0.99 -9.63
C VAL A 156 1.37 -0.30 -10.14
N TYR A 157 0.88 0.66 -9.37
CA TYR A 157 -0.19 1.53 -9.84
C TYR A 157 0.39 2.73 -10.60
N PRO A 158 -0.06 3.00 -11.83
CA PRO A 158 0.43 4.13 -12.60
C PRO A 158 0.30 5.45 -11.84
N HIS A 159 1.32 6.30 -11.91
CA HIS A 159 1.23 7.67 -11.44
C HIS A 159 0.87 8.56 -12.63
N LYS A 160 -0.42 8.92 -12.72
CA LYS A 160 -0.97 9.75 -13.78
C LYS A 160 -1.27 11.16 -13.29
N THR A 161 -0.69 12.12 -13.99
CA THR A 161 -1.01 13.55 -13.93
C THR A 161 -1.48 14.00 -15.31
N GLU A 162 -1.86 15.27 -15.46
CA GLU A 162 -2.23 15.82 -16.77
C GLU A 162 -1.07 15.77 -17.80
N LYS A 163 0.18 15.75 -17.33
CA LYS A 163 1.37 15.86 -18.19
C LYS A 163 2.16 14.56 -18.34
N ILE A 164 2.07 13.68 -17.36
CA ILE A 164 2.94 12.51 -17.25
C ILE A 164 2.08 11.32 -16.82
N CYS A 165 2.31 10.18 -17.47
CA CYS A 165 1.95 8.89 -16.91
C CYS A 165 3.22 8.07 -16.70
N LEU A 166 3.50 7.70 -15.45
CA LEU A 166 4.60 6.83 -15.09
C LEU A 166 4.07 5.44 -14.74
N THR A 167 4.67 4.40 -15.31
CA THR A 167 4.37 2.98 -15.09
C THR A 167 5.64 2.23 -14.70
N ALA A 168 5.51 0.98 -14.26
CA ALA A 168 6.65 0.09 -14.04
C ALA A 168 7.50 -0.05 -15.31
N LYS A 169 6.85 -0.21 -16.47
CA LYS A 169 7.55 -0.35 -17.75
C LYS A 169 8.36 0.87 -18.16
N MET A 170 8.04 2.06 -17.66
CA MET A 170 8.72 3.31 -18.00
C MET A 170 9.82 3.70 -17.01
N TYR A 171 9.67 3.36 -15.74
CA TYR A 171 10.67 3.67 -14.72
C TYR A 171 11.99 2.94 -15.00
N ARG A 172 13.13 3.62 -14.86
CA ARG A 172 14.46 3.00 -14.93
C ARG A 172 15.30 3.49 -13.74
N PRO A 173 15.74 2.60 -12.84
CA PRO A 173 16.70 2.96 -11.81
C PRO A 173 18.08 3.23 -12.43
N ALA A 174 18.97 3.89 -11.68
CA ALA A 174 20.33 4.15 -12.13
C ALA A 174 21.13 2.84 -12.31
N SER A 175 22.00 2.80 -13.31
CA SER A 175 22.92 1.67 -13.53
C SER A 175 23.82 1.44 -12.31
N PRO A 176 24.10 0.18 -11.92
CA PRO A 176 23.74 -1.07 -12.60
C PRO A 176 22.40 -1.71 -12.16
N LEU A 177 21.57 -1.00 -11.37
CA LEU A 177 20.29 -1.53 -10.87
C LEU A 177 19.22 -1.66 -11.96
N ASP A 178 19.39 -0.97 -13.09
CA ASP A 178 18.56 -1.08 -14.28
C ASP A 178 18.45 -2.53 -14.78
N LYS A 179 19.58 -3.25 -14.85
CA LYS A 179 19.62 -4.65 -15.30
C LYS A 179 18.86 -5.59 -14.35
N ILE A 180 18.92 -5.29 -13.05
CA ILE A 180 18.22 -6.04 -12.01
C ILE A 180 16.73 -5.75 -12.07
N TYR A 181 16.36 -4.50 -12.35
CA TYR A 181 14.97 -4.13 -12.59
C TYR A 181 14.38 -4.85 -13.81
N ASP A 182 15.13 -4.88 -14.92
CA ASP A 182 14.73 -5.60 -16.13
C ASP A 182 14.51 -7.09 -15.85
N TYR A 183 15.36 -7.72 -15.04
CA TYR A 183 15.15 -9.10 -14.59
C TYR A 183 13.81 -9.27 -13.86
N PHE A 184 13.49 -8.40 -12.90
CA PHE A 184 12.23 -8.47 -12.15
C PHE A 184 10.99 -8.18 -13.01
N LEU A 185 11.11 -7.31 -14.01
CA LEU A 185 10.06 -7.08 -15.00
C LEU A 185 9.84 -8.33 -15.86
N GLN A 186 10.91 -8.96 -16.36
CA GLN A 186 10.83 -10.18 -17.18
C GLN A 186 10.25 -11.36 -16.40
N LYS A 187 10.56 -11.48 -15.11
CA LYS A 187 9.98 -12.47 -14.20
C LYS A 187 8.56 -12.14 -13.75
N VAL A 188 8.01 -10.99 -14.14
CA VAL A 188 6.67 -10.53 -13.73
C VAL A 188 6.54 -10.43 -12.20
N GLN A 189 7.67 -10.17 -11.54
CA GLN A 189 7.75 -9.92 -10.10
C GLN A 189 7.49 -8.44 -9.80
N ILE A 190 7.80 -7.55 -10.74
CA ILE A 190 7.32 -6.18 -10.77
C ILE A 190 6.47 -6.02 -12.03
N GLN A 191 5.22 -5.59 -11.88
CA GLN A 191 4.29 -5.43 -13.01
C GLN A 191 3.26 -4.34 -12.72
N ASP A 192 2.74 -3.72 -13.78
CA ASP A 192 1.65 -2.75 -13.65
C ASP A 192 0.33 -3.43 -13.24
N ILE A 193 -0.46 -2.75 -12.40
CA ILE A 193 -1.81 -3.17 -12.00
C ILE A 193 -2.85 -2.79 -13.06
N ALA A 194 -2.61 -1.70 -13.78
CA ALA A 194 -3.51 -1.13 -14.77
C ALA A 194 -2.73 -0.30 -15.80
N GLY A 195 -3.31 -0.08 -16.98
CA GLY A 195 -2.81 0.92 -17.92
C GLY A 195 -3.11 2.36 -17.47
N CYS A 196 -2.39 3.33 -18.03
CA CYS A 196 -2.64 4.76 -17.78
C CYS A 196 -4.08 5.18 -18.08
N ASP A 197 -4.67 4.64 -19.14
CA ASP A 197 -6.03 5.01 -19.58
C ASP A 197 -7.11 4.44 -18.66
N GLU A 198 -6.78 3.41 -17.89
CA GLU A 198 -7.66 2.80 -16.90
C GLU A 198 -7.60 3.51 -15.54
N THR A 199 -6.74 4.53 -15.38
CA THR A 199 -6.54 5.26 -14.12
C THR A 199 -7.12 6.66 -14.17
N SER A 200 -7.84 7.03 -13.11
CA SER A 200 -8.26 8.41 -12.87
C SER A 200 -7.09 9.26 -12.41
N VAL A 201 -7.30 10.58 -12.35
CA VAL A 201 -6.35 11.49 -11.69
C VAL A 201 -6.12 11.03 -10.25
N TYR A 202 -4.86 11.03 -9.84
CA TYR A 202 -4.46 10.58 -8.51
C TYR A 202 -4.86 11.63 -7.46
N HIS A 203 -5.73 11.26 -6.52
CA HIS A 203 -6.10 12.11 -5.39
C HIS A 203 -5.20 11.84 -4.18
N HIS A 204 -4.35 12.81 -3.84
CA HIS A 204 -3.50 12.72 -2.66
C HIS A 204 -4.30 12.97 -1.37
N SER A 205 -4.10 12.07 -0.40
CA SER A 205 -4.68 12.18 0.94
C SER A 205 -4.39 13.52 1.61
N ASP A 206 -3.17 14.06 1.44
CA ASP A 206 -2.78 15.34 2.04
C ASP A 206 -3.53 16.53 1.45
N ASP A 207 -3.90 16.47 0.17
CA ASP A 207 -4.66 17.54 -0.49
C ASP A 207 -6.10 17.53 0.03
N VAL A 208 -6.73 16.34 0.09
CA VAL A 208 -8.06 16.17 0.69
C VAL A 208 -8.08 16.67 2.13
N ARG A 209 -7.05 16.35 2.92
CA ARG A 209 -6.93 16.82 4.30
C ARG A 209 -6.89 18.33 4.40
N LYS A 210 -6.05 19.00 3.58
CA LYS A 210 -5.98 20.47 3.56
C LYS A 210 -7.32 21.09 3.17
N MET A 211 -8.06 20.48 2.24
CA MET A 211 -9.40 20.94 1.86
C MET A 211 -10.38 20.85 3.04
N ILE A 212 -10.35 19.75 3.81
CA ILE A 212 -11.18 19.57 5.01
C ILE A 212 -10.82 20.64 6.06
N GLU A 213 -9.54 20.79 6.38
CA GLU A 213 -9.05 21.76 7.38
C GLU A 213 -9.45 23.22 7.02
N LYS A 214 -9.47 23.54 5.72
CA LYS A 214 -9.87 24.85 5.20
C LYS A 214 -11.38 24.99 4.93
N LYS A 215 -12.18 23.96 5.18
CA LYS A 215 -13.62 23.92 4.87
C LYS A 215 -13.93 24.21 3.41
N GLU A 216 -13.03 23.82 2.51
CA GLU A 216 -13.23 23.93 1.07
C GLU A 216 -14.29 22.93 0.60
N LYS A 217 -14.96 23.21 -0.52
CA LYS A 217 -15.98 22.31 -1.09
C LYS A 217 -15.34 21.29 -2.03
N GLY A 218 -15.97 20.12 -2.18
CA GLY A 218 -15.62 19.13 -3.20
C GLY A 218 -14.69 18.00 -2.75
N TRP A 219 -14.12 18.05 -1.54
CA TRP A 219 -13.31 16.96 -0.99
C TRP A 219 -14.12 15.67 -0.81
N ASP A 220 -15.42 15.79 -0.59
CA ASP A 220 -16.36 14.68 -0.40
C ASP A 220 -16.52 13.83 -1.66
N LYS A 221 -16.25 14.38 -2.85
CA LYS A 221 -16.21 13.65 -4.11
C LYS A 221 -14.91 12.88 -4.34
N MET A 222 -13.86 13.18 -3.56
CA MET A 222 -12.53 12.59 -3.72
C MET A 222 -12.30 11.36 -2.83
N ILE A 223 -13.25 11.04 -1.96
CA ILE A 223 -13.16 9.95 -0.99
C ILE A 223 -14.42 9.09 -1.00
N PRO A 224 -14.39 7.86 -0.46
CA PRO A 224 -15.57 7.00 -0.39
C PRO A 224 -16.66 7.60 0.50
N THR A 225 -17.94 7.41 0.13
CA THR A 225 -19.11 7.95 0.86
C THR A 225 -19.11 7.57 2.34
N ALA A 226 -18.79 6.32 2.66
CA ALA A 226 -18.70 5.86 4.06
C ALA A 226 -17.68 6.66 4.89
N VAL A 227 -16.59 7.11 4.26
CA VAL A 227 -15.58 7.96 4.90
C VAL A 227 -16.08 9.40 5.03
N VAL A 228 -16.81 9.93 4.05
CA VAL A 228 -17.47 11.24 4.15
C VAL A 228 -18.39 11.29 5.36
N ASP A 229 -19.25 10.28 5.51
CA ASP A 229 -20.22 10.19 6.61
C ASP A 229 -19.52 10.10 7.96
N LEU A 230 -18.45 9.29 8.04
CA LEU A 230 -17.62 9.17 9.23
C LEU A 230 -16.98 10.52 9.62
N ILE A 231 -16.37 11.21 8.66
CA ILE A 231 -15.71 12.51 8.88
C ILE A 231 -16.70 13.54 9.39
N LYS A 232 -17.87 13.68 8.74
CA LYS A 232 -18.90 14.66 9.12
C LYS A 232 -19.52 14.33 10.48
N LYS A 233 -19.82 13.05 10.74
CA LYS A 233 -20.45 12.62 12.01
C LYS A 233 -19.53 12.83 13.22
N ARG A 234 -18.24 12.55 13.05
CA ARG A 234 -17.25 12.59 14.15
C ARG A 234 -16.37 13.84 14.15
N LYS A 235 -16.58 14.76 13.21
CA LYS A 235 -15.78 16.00 13.05
C LYS A 235 -14.28 15.71 12.94
N LEU A 236 -13.93 14.67 12.17
CA LEU A 236 -12.54 14.24 12.01
C LEU A 236 -11.76 15.28 11.20
N TRP A 237 -10.47 15.47 11.53
CA TRP A 237 -9.56 16.38 10.81
C TRP A 237 -10.05 17.84 10.68
N GLY A 238 -10.91 18.30 11.60
CA GLY A 238 -11.41 19.68 11.63
C GLY A 238 -12.67 19.95 10.80
N ALA A 239 -13.36 18.90 10.34
CA ALA A 239 -14.64 18.97 9.63
C ALA A 239 -15.80 19.52 10.49
#